data_AF-A0A2T7TQE6-F1
#
_entry.id   AF-A0A2T7TQE6-F1
#
_cell.length_a   1.000
_cell.length_b   1.000
_cell.length_c   1.000
_cell.angle_alpha   90.00
_cell.angle_beta   90.00
_cell.angle_gamma   90.00
#
_symmetry.space_group_name_H-M   'P 1'
#
loop_
_entity.id
_entity.type
_entity.pdbx_description
1 polymer ?
#
loop_
_entity_poly.entity_id
_entity_poly.type
_entity_poly.pdbx_seq_one_letter_code
_entity_poly.pdbx_strand_id
1 'polypeptide(L)' 'WPEAAMAGALGLRLAGPRIYGNVRVEDCWMGDGRSEATAQDIDRALMLYRTACGLLFALALALMVLTWLIAR' A
#
# COMPACT_ATOMS: atom_id res chain seq x y z
N TRP A 1 6.04 0.63 6.61
CA TRP A 1 5.54 -0.61 6.01
C TRP A 1 4.36 -0.29 5.08
N PRO A 2 4.59 -0.19 3.76
CA PRO A 2 3.53 0.08 2.78
C PRO A 2 2.43 -0.98 2.78
N GLU A 3 2.76 -2.22 3.12
CA GLU A 3 1.83 -3.35 3.23
C GLU A 3 0.78 -3.13 4.32
N ALA A 4 1.17 -2.57 5.48
CA ALA A 4 0.23 -2.24 6.55
C ALA A 4 -0.72 -1.10 6.17
N ALA A 5 -0.24 -0.11 5.44
CA ALA A 5 -1.09 0.97 4.91
C ALA A 5 -2.08 0.43 3.86
N MET A 6 -1.62 -0.44 2.96
CA MET A 6 -2.47 -1.12 1.97
C MET A 6 -3.53 -1.99 2.66
N ALA A 7 -3.15 -2.75 3.69
CA ALA A 7 -4.07 -3.57 4.47
C ALA A 7 -5.18 -2.71 5.08
N GLY A 8 -4.81 -1.62 5.79
CA GLY A 8 -5.78 -0.69 6.36
C GLY A 8 -6.70 -0.05 5.32
N ALA A 9 -6.14 0.44 4.20
CA ALA A 9 -6.91 1.10 3.15
C ALA A 9 -7.89 0.18 2.41
N LEU A 10 -7.60 -1.12 2.34
CA LEU A 10 -8.47 -2.12 1.70
C LEU A 10 -9.40 -2.84 2.69
N GLY A 11 -9.31 -2.54 3.99
CA GLY A 11 -10.04 -3.27 5.04
C GLY A 11 -9.63 -4.73 5.08
N LEU A 12 -8.34 -5.00 4.87
CA LEU A 12 -7.71 -6.31 4.91
C LEU A 12 -6.78 -6.42 6.11
N ARG A 13 -6.43 -7.65 6.46
CA ARG A 13 -5.26 -7.94 7.27
C ARG A 13 -4.31 -8.83 6.47
N LEU A 14 -3.03 -8.46 6.45
CA LEU A 14 -1.98 -9.09 5.64
C LEU A 14 -0.86 -9.67 6.51
N ALA A 15 0.10 -10.36 5.87
CA ALA A 15 1.20 -11.11 6.48
C ALA A 15 0.70 -12.34 7.26
N GLY A 16 0.31 -12.19 8.53
CA GLY A 16 -0.31 -13.22 9.37
C GLY A 16 0.40 -14.58 9.38
N PRO A 17 -0.24 -15.61 9.95
CA PRO A 17 0.25 -16.97 9.88
C PRO A 17 0.28 -17.47 8.42
N ARG A 18 1.44 -17.99 8.00
CA ARG A 18 1.66 -18.49 6.63
C ARG A 18 2.34 -19.85 6.62
N ILE A 19 2.13 -20.60 5.55
CA ILE A 19 2.70 -21.93 5.38
C ILE A 19 3.69 -21.91 4.22
N TYR A 20 4.93 -22.27 4.49
CA TYR A 20 5.96 -22.51 3.48
C TYR A 20 6.33 -24.00 3.49
N GLY A 21 5.83 -24.75 2.50
CA GLY A 21 5.97 -26.21 2.49
C GLY A 21 5.34 -26.83 3.73
N ASN A 22 6.16 -27.45 4.59
CA ASN A 22 5.72 -28.07 5.85
C ASN A 22 5.94 -27.17 7.08
N VAL A 23 6.48 -25.96 6.91
CA VAL A 23 6.75 -25.03 8.01
C VAL A 23 5.64 -24.00 8.10
N ARG A 24 4.97 -23.96 9.25
CA ARG A 24 4.05 -22.90 9.61
C ARG A 24 4.81 -21.81 10.34
N VAL A 25 4.73 -20.59 9.84
CA VAL A 25 5.31 -19.39 10.45
C VAL A 25 4.17 -18.59 11.07
N GLU A 26 4.20 -18.45 12.39
CA GLU A 26 3.30 -17.53 13.12
C GLU A 26 3.88 -16.13 13.03
N ASP A 27 3.26 -15.27 12.23
CA ASP A 27 3.65 -13.86 12.08
C ASP A 27 2.49 -12.94 12.45
N CYS A 28 2.80 -11.68 12.70
CA CYS A 28 1.80 -10.69 13.07
C CYS A 28 0.93 -10.29 11.88
N TRP A 29 -0.31 -9.94 12.18
CA TRP A 29 -1.21 -9.34 11.20
C TRP A 29 -0.88 -7.85 11.04
N MET A 30 -0.84 -7.40 9.78
CA MET A 30 -0.82 -5.98 9.45
C MET A 30 -2.24 -5.55 9.08
N GLY A 31 -2.83 -4.63 9.87
CA GLY A 31 -4.23 -4.24 9.74
C GLY A 31 -5.18 -5.12 10.57
N ASP A 32 -6.43 -4.67 10.70
CA ASP A 32 -7.47 -5.25 11.54
C ASP A 32 -8.70 -5.75 10.75
N GLY A 33 -8.61 -5.72 9.42
CA GLY A 33 -9.69 -6.16 8.53
C GLY A 33 -9.79 -7.67 8.32
N ARG A 34 -10.40 -8.07 7.21
CA ARG A 34 -10.58 -9.50 6.86
C ARG A 34 -9.29 -10.09 6.26
N SER A 35 -9.03 -11.38 6.49
CA SER A 35 -7.89 -12.10 5.87
C SER A 35 -8.22 -12.64 4.48
N GLU A 36 -9.49 -12.71 4.10
CA GLU A 36 -9.92 -13.22 2.79
C GLU A 36 -9.78 -12.12 1.73
N ALA A 37 -8.68 -12.20 0.97
CA ALA A 37 -8.44 -11.33 -0.17
C ALA A 37 -9.08 -11.94 -1.43
N THR A 38 -9.80 -11.11 -2.18
CA THR A 38 -10.49 -11.51 -3.41
C THR A 38 -9.84 -10.89 -4.65
N ALA A 39 -10.24 -11.34 -5.84
CA ALA A 39 -9.80 -10.69 -7.08
C ALA A 39 -10.18 -9.20 -7.14
N GLN A 40 -11.34 -8.81 -6.59
CA GLN A 40 -11.75 -7.41 -6.53
C GLN A 40 -10.80 -6.55 -5.68
N ASP A 41 -10.17 -7.14 -4.66
CA ASP A 41 -9.20 -6.45 -3.83
C ASP A 41 -7.90 -6.15 -4.58
N ILE A 42 -7.53 -6.99 -5.56
CA ILE A 42 -6.39 -6.74 -6.44
C ILE A 42 -6.66 -5.49 -7.29
N ASP A 43 -7.85 -5.39 -7.89
CA ASP A 43 -8.22 -4.22 -8.68
C ASP A 43 -8.21 -2.94 -7.84
N ARG A 44 -8.75 -3.00 -6.61
CA ARG A 44 -8.72 -1.89 -5.65
C ARG A 44 -7.30 -1.53 -5.22
N ALA A 45 -6.44 -2.52 -4.96
CA ALA A 45 -5.04 -2.31 -4.61
C ALA A 45 -4.28 -1.62 -5.74
N LEU A 46 -4.50 -2.05 -6.99
CA LEU A 46 -3.88 -1.44 -8.17
C LEU A 46 -4.35 0.00 -8.40
N MET A 47 -5.65 0.28 -8.22
CA MET A 47 -6.16 1.65 -8.26
C MET A 47 -5.50 2.51 -7.18
N LEU A 48 -5.48 2.03 -5.93
CA LEU A 48 -4.87 2.75 -4.81
C LEU A 48 -3.38 3.03 -5.05
N TYR A 49 -2.64 2.05 -5.55
CA TYR A 49 -1.24 2.20 -5.90
C TYR A 49 -1.02 3.27 -6.98
N ARG A 50 -1.79 3.21 -8.08
CA ARG A 50 -1.71 4.20 -9.16
C ARG A 50 -2.03 5.61 -8.68
N THR A 51 -3.07 5.76 -7.85
CA THR A 51 -3.42 7.04 -7.24
C THR A 51 -2.30 7.55 -6.34
N ALA A 52 -1.72 6.71 -5.49
CA ALA A 52 -0.62 7.08 -4.61
C ALA A 52 0.62 7.54 -5.40
N CYS A 53 1.00 6.80 -6.46
CA CYS A 53 2.08 7.21 -7.36
C CYS A 53 1.79 8.53 -8.08
N GLY A 54 0.57 8.70 -8.59
CA GLY A 54 0.14 9.94 -9.25
C GLY A 54 0.24 11.15 -8.32
N LEU A 55 -0.22 11.01 -7.07
CA LEU A 55 -0.10 12.06 -6.05
C LEU A 55 1.36 12.36 -5.71
N LEU A 56 2.20 11.33 -5.57
CA LEU A 56 3.62 11.51 -5.30
C LEU A 56 4.32 12.27 -6.43
N PHE A 57 4.05 11.92 -7.69
CA PHE A 57 4.60 12.65 -8.84
C PHE A 57 4.08 14.07 -8.93
N ALA A 58 2.79 14.30 -8.69
CA ALA A 58 2.21 15.64 -8.66
C ALA A 58 2.87 16.50 -7.57
N LEU A 59 3.09 15.95 -6.37
CA LEU A 59 3.77 16.64 -5.29
C LEU A 59 5.23 16.96 -5.65
N ALA A 60 5.97 15.99 -6.20
CA ALA A 60 7.35 16.20 -6.62
C ALA A 60 7.46 17.29 -7.69
N LEU A 61 6.55 17.29 -8.68
CA LEU A 61 6.47 18.31 -9.71
C LEU A 61 6.15 19.69 -9.12
N ALA A 62 5.17 19.76 -8.21
CA ALA A 62 4.80 21.01 -7.55
C ALA A 62 5.96 21.60 -6.75
N LEU A 63 6.69 20.76 -6.00
CA LEU A 63 7.88 21.18 -5.27
C LEU A 63 8.99 21.67 -6.21
N MET A 64 9.24 20.97 -7.31
CA MET A 64 10.22 21.37 -8.34
C MET A 64 9.88 22.75 -8.92
N VAL A 65 8.61 22.98 -9.28
CA VAL A 65 8.15 24.27 -9.82
C VAL A 65 8.30 25.37 -8.76
N LEU A 66 7.90 25.09 -7.52
CA LEU A 66 8.01 26.04 -6.41
C LEU A 66 9.47 26.45 -6.16
N THR A 67 10.39 25.49 -6.08
CA THR A 67 11.81 25.80 -5.85
C THR A 67 12.43 26.58 -7.00
N TRP A 68 12.07 26.24 -8.24
CA TRP A 68 12.51 26.99 -9.43
C TRP A 68 12.04 28.45 -9.40
N LEU A 69 10.79 28.70 -8.99
CA LEU A 69 10.25 30.05 -8.87
C LEU A 69 10.93 30.88 -7.79
N ILE A 70 11.36 30.26 -6.69
CA ILE A 70 12.05 30.94 -5.58
C ILE A 70 13.52 31.23 -5.92
N ALA A 71 14.18 30.34 -6.67
CA ALA A 71 15.60 30.44 -7.01
C ALA A 71 15.91 31.28 -8.26
N ARG A 72 14.88 31.71 -8.98
CA ARG A 72 14.94 32.68 -10.08
C ARG A 72 15.04 34.10 -9.54
#